data_AF-A0A1L8DFU5-F1
#
_entry.id   AF-A0A1L8DFU5-F1
#
_cell.length_a   1.000
_cell.length_b   1.000
_cell.length_c   1.000
_cell.angle_alpha   90.00
_cell.angle_beta   90.00
_cell.angle_gamma   90.00
#
_symmetry.space_group_name_H-M   'P 1'
#
loop_
_entity.id
_entity.type
_entity.pdbx_description
1 polymer ?
#
loop_
_entity_poly.entity_id
_entity_poly.type
_entity_poly.pdbx_seq_one_letter_code
_entity_poly.pdbx_strand_id
1 'polypeptide(L)'
;KCDQCPRAFRFNTKLIKHKLWHSRDRPFVCQICSKAYFRQSDLNSHSVVHIKKECLCNVCGKIFKHKNSFEAHLRRYHGRHREKKEFVCEICSCAFNNSQSLKNHMYNHTQNWPFQCDICKKGFPKKYRLID
;
A
#
# COMPACT_ATOMS: atom_id res chain seq x y z
N LYS A 1 21.41 -39.82 15.96
CA LYS A 1 20.77 -39.44 17.26
C LYS A 1 21.22 -38.04 17.64
N CYS A 2 20.42 -37.27 18.38
CA CYS A 2 20.90 -36.03 19.00
C CYS A 2 21.68 -36.37 20.28
N ASP A 3 22.69 -35.56 20.57
CA ASP A 3 23.57 -35.58 21.73
C ASP A 3 23.00 -34.81 22.93
N GLN A 4 22.06 -33.89 22.70
CA GLN A 4 21.46 -33.05 23.74
C GLN A 4 20.01 -33.43 24.08
N CYS A 5 19.40 -34.38 23.35
CA CYS A 5 18.06 -34.88 23.67
C CYS A 5 17.82 -36.29 23.11
N PRO A 6 16.76 -37.00 23.55
CA PRO A 6 16.47 -38.37 23.12
C PRO A 6 16.06 -38.52 21.64
N ARG A 7 15.90 -37.41 20.88
CA ARG A 7 15.39 -37.48 19.50
C ARG A 7 16.40 -38.13 18.55
N ALA A 8 15.88 -39.03 17.70
CA ALA A 8 16.60 -39.63 16.59
C ALA A 8 16.02 -39.15 15.25
N PHE A 9 16.88 -39.05 14.25
CA PHE A 9 16.53 -38.56 12.92
C PHE A 9 17.09 -39.51 11.87
N ARG A 10 16.28 -39.81 10.85
CA ARG A 10 16.65 -40.69 9.73
C ARG A 10 17.70 -40.07 8.80
N PHE A 11 17.74 -38.74 8.71
CA PHE A 11 18.62 -38.01 7.79
C PHE A 11 19.51 -37.03 8.53
N ASN A 12 20.79 -36.96 8.14
CA ASN A 12 21.76 -36.06 8.77
C ASN A 12 21.36 -34.58 8.64
N THR A 13 20.76 -34.20 7.51
CA THR A 13 20.24 -32.83 7.29
C THR A 13 19.17 -32.42 8.30
N LYS A 14 18.33 -33.36 8.76
CA LYS A 14 17.32 -33.11 9.79
C LYS A 14 17.95 -33.02 11.18
N LEU A 15 18.97 -33.83 11.46
CA LEU A 15 19.74 -33.77 12.70
C LEU A 15 20.48 -32.42 12.83
N ILE A 16 21.18 -31.95 11.79
CA ILE A 16 21.86 -30.65 11.78
C ILE A 16 20.86 -29.51 12.03
N LYS A 17 19.72 -29.49 11.31
CA LYS A 17 18.67 -28.48 11.53
C LYS A 17 18.05 -28.53 12.93
N HIS A 18 18.00 -29.70 13.55
CA HIS A 18 17.52 -29.85 14.92
C HIS A 18 18.54 -29.33 15.94
N LYS A 19 19.84 -29.58 15.72
CA LYS A 19 20.92 -29.06 16.58
C LYS A 19 20.94 -27.53 16.63
N LEU A 20 20.49 -26.84 15.57
CA LEU A 20 20.32 -25.37 15.60
C LEU A 20 19.33 -24.91 16.68
N TRP A 21 18.36 -25.74 17.08
CA TRP A 21 17.40 -25.39 18.14
C TRP A 21 18.02 -25.46 19.54
N HIS A 22 19.04 -26.31 19.68
CA HIS A 22 19.86 -26.42 20.88
C HIS A 22 20.91 -25.31 20.96
N SER A 23 21.39 -24.85 19.80
CA SER A 23 22.21 -23.65 19.71
C SER A 23 21.37 -22.43 20.07
N ARG A 24 21.88 -21.49 20.87
CA ARG A 24 21.25 -20.16 21.00
C ARG A 24 21.40 -19.32 19.72
N ASP A 25 22.15 -19.83 18.75
CA ASP A 25 22.45 -19.18 17.50
C ASP A 25 21.23 -19.20 16.56
N ARG A 26 20.75 -18.01 16.22
CA ARG A 26 19.60 -17.78 15.33
C ARG A 26 20.08 -17.01 14.10
N PRO A 27 20.67 -17.70 13.11
CA PRO A 27 21.39 -17.05 12.02
C PRO A 27 20.47 -16.26 11.08
N PHE A 28 19.16 -16.50 11.11
CA PHE A 28 18.21 -15.85 10.21
C PHE A 28 17.52 -14.66 10.89
N VAL A 29 18.02 -13.45 10.65
CA VAL A 29 17.54 -12.21 11.29
C VAL A 29 16.66 -11.39 10.36
N CYS A 30 15.49 -10.98 10.85
CA CYS A 30 14.61 -10.04 10.17
C CYS A 30 15.24 -8.64 10.14
N GLN A 31 15.43 -8.08 8.94
CA GLN A 31 16.02 -6.74 8.78
C GLN A 31 15.06 -5.59 9.14
N ILE A 32 13.77 -5.88 9.33
CA ILE A 32 12.74 -4.86 9.63
C ILE A 32 12.53 -4.69 11.14
N CYS A 33 12.58 -5.78 11.92
CA CYS A 33 12.34 -5.73 13.37
C CYS A 33 13.38 -6.47 14.22
N SER A 34 14.48 -6.92 13.61
CA SER A 34 15.60 -7.59 14.28
C SER A 34 15.27 -8.91 15.00
N LYS A 35 14.06 -9.47 14.80
CA LYS A 35 13.72 -10.81 15.30
C LYS A 35 14.53 -11.88 14.58
N ALA A 36 15.10 -12.82 15.35
CA ALA A 36 15.94 -13.89 14.84
C ALA A 36 15.24 -15.27 14.88
N TYR A 37 15.52 -16.10 13.87
CA TYR A 37 14.90 -17.41 13.64
C TYR A 37 15.96 -18.49 13.42
N PHE A 38 15.61 -19.73 13.75
CA PHE A 38 16.47 -20.90 13.54
C PHE A 38 16.46 -21.42 12.10
N ARG A 39 15.43 -21.05 11.32
CA ARG A 39 15.25 -21.51 9.93
C ARG A 39 14.83 -20.35 9.05
N GLN A 40 15.32 -20.37 7.80
CA GLN A 40 14.89 -19.44 6.76
C GLN A 40 13.38 -19.50 6.50
N SER A 41 12.76 -20.68 6.57
CA SER A 41 11.30 -20.86 6.39
C SER A 41 10.49 -20.06 7.42
N ASP A 42 10.99 -19.99 8.64
CA ASP A 42 10.31 -19.33 9.76
C ASP A 42 10.44 -17.80 9.60
N LEU A 43 11.61 -17.31 9.18
CA LEU A 43 11.82 -15.91 8.79
C LEU A 43 10.90 -15.51 7.62
N ASN A 44 10.81 -16.33 6.56
CA ASN A 44 9.93 -16.05 5.41
C ASN A 44 8.45 -15.97 5.84
N SER A 45 8.02 -16.89 6.71
CA SER A 45 6.67 -16.90 7.28
C SER A 45 6.41 -15.73 8.23
N HIS A 46 7.44 -15.18 8.83
CA HIS A 46 7.34 -13.95 9.62
C HIS A 46 7.26 -12.70 8.74
N SER A 47 8.02 -12.64 7.64
CA SER A 47 8.07 -11.47 6.75
C SER A 47 6.69 -11.06 6.20
N VAL A 48 5.75 -11.99 6.05
CA VAL A 48 4.36 -11.66 5.68
C VAL A 48 3.63 -10.80 6.72
N VAL A 49 4.04 -10.82 8.00
CA VAL A 49 3.52 -9.92 9.03
C VAL A 49 3.93 -8.48 8.73
N HIS A 50 5.16 -8.26 8.26
CA HIS A 50 5.61 -6.95 7.83
C HIS A 50 4.86 -6.49 6.59
N ILE A 51 4.60 -7.36 5.62
CA ILE A 51 3.77 -7.03 4.45
C ILE A 51 2.37 -6.59 4.90
N LYS A 52 1.73 -7.32 5.83
CA LYS A 52 0.41 -6.94 6.37
C LYS A 52 0.45 -5.60 7.13
N LYS A 53 1.53 -5.35 7.88
CA LYS A 53 1.74 -4.10 8.62
C LYS A 53 2.02 -2.92 7.67
N GLU A 54 2.80 -3.13 6.61
CA GLU A 54 3.01 -2.14 5.56
C GLU A 54 1.74 -1.90 4.74
N CYS A 55 0.86 -2.89 4.65
CA CYS A 55 -0.46 -2.75 4.03
C CYS A 55 -1.55 -2.33 5.02
N LEU A 56 -1.19 -1.79 6.19
CA LEU A 56 -2.11 -1.16 7.14
C LEU A 56 -2.20 0.33 6.82
N CYS A 57 -3.41 0.82 6.59
CA CYS A 57 -3.63 2.26 6.57
C CYS A 57 -3.66 2.78 8.01
N ASN A 58 -2.65 3.56 8.40
CA ASN A 58 -2.62 4.18 9.73
C ASN A 58 -3.63 5.32 9.91
N VAL A 59 -4.32 5.74 8.83
CA VAL A 59 -5.34 6.79 8.88
C VAL A 59 -6.74 6.20 9.14
N CYS A 60 -7.09 5.08 8.51
CA CYS A 60 -8.40 4.45 8.66
C CYS A 60 -8.38 3.03 9.27
N GLY A 61 -7.20 2.53 9.63
CA GLY A 61 -7.00 1.20 10.23
C GLY A 61 -7.20 0.01 9.27
N LYS A 62 -7.47 0.26 7.99
CA LYS A 62 -7.82 -0.80 7.03
C LYS A 62 -6.58 -1.57 6.57
N ILE A 63 -6.66 -2.90 6.60
CA ILE A 63 -5.58 -3.81 6.19
C ILE A 63 -5.87 -4.33 4.78
N PHE A 64 -4.85 -4.35 3.93
CA PHE A 64 -4.93 -4.84 2.56
C PHE A 64 -4.06 -6.08 2.35
N LYS A 65 -4.52 -7.01 1.50
CA LYS A 65 -3.83 -8.27 1.19
C LYS A 65 -2.59 -8.07 0.29
N HIS A 66 -2.62 -7.04 -0.55
CA HIS A 66 -1.59 -6.76 -1.54
C HIS A 66 -1.15 -5.29 -1.48
N LYS A 67 0.14 -5.06 -1.69
CA LYS A 67 0.74 -3.71 -1.72
C LYS A 67 0.08 -2.81 -2.76
N ASN A 68 -0.21 -3.31 -3.95
CA ASN A 68 -0.87 -2.54 -5.01
C ASN A 68 -2.27 -2.04 -4.58
N SER A 69 -3.03 -2.88 -3.87
CA SER A 69 -4.36 -2.50 -3.35
C SER A 69 -4.24 -1.47 -2.22
N PHE A 70 -3.25 -1.62 -1.35
CA PHE A 70 -2.94 -0.65 -0.31
C PHE A 70 -2.55 0.71 -0.90
N GLU A 71 -1.62 0.73 -1.86
CA GLU A 71 -1.18 1.96 -2.54
C GLU A 71 -2.32 2.62 -3.31
N ALA A 72 -3.19 1.85 -3.97
CA ALA A 72 -4.37 2.40 -4.63
C ALA A 72 -5.35 3.01 -3.63
N HIS A 73 -5.55 2.37 -2.47
CA HIS A 73 -6.35 2.91 -1.39
C HIS A 73 -5.75 4.21 -0.82
N LEU A 74 -4.46 4.22 -0.48
CA LEU A 74 -3.79 5.43 -0.02
C LEU A 74 -3.91 6.55 -1.04
N ARG A 75 -3.72 6.26 -2.32
CA ARG A 75 -3.81 7.26 -3.40
C ARG A 75 -5.22 7.81 -3.59
N ARG A 76 -6.24 6.97 -3.45
CA ARG A 76 -7.65 7.33 -3.66
C ARG A 76 -8.28 8.04 -2.46
N TYR A 77 -7.88 7.65 -1.24
CA TYR A 77 -8.55 8.09 -0.01
C TYR A 77 -7.66 8.94 0.91
N HIS A 78 -6.34 8.85 0.77
CA HIS A 78 -5.35 9.48 1.66
C HIS A 78 -4.20 10.13 0.88
N GLY A 79 -4.45 10.54 -0.37
CA GLY A 79 -3.46 10.82 -1.42
C GLY A 79 -2.52 11.99 -1.12
N ARG A 80 -1.58 11.80 -0.20
CA ARG A 80 -0.51 12.73 0.15
C ARG A 80 0.79 11.94 0.36
N HIS A 81 1.31 11.30 -0.69
CA HIS A 81 2.66 10.71 -0.57
C HIS A 81 3.45 10.58 -1.87
N ARG A 82 3.22 11.46 -2.85
CA ARG A 82 4.18 11.58 -3.93
C ARG A 82 4.19 13.01 -4.45
N GLU A 83 5.30 13.67 -4.25
CA GLU A 83 5.75 14.87 -4.95
C GLU A 83 5.72 14.61 -6.46
N LYS A 84 4.52 14.66 -7.05
CA LYS A 84 4.31 14.77 -8.47
C LYS A 84 3.55 16.07 -8.65
N LYS A 85 4.32 17.13 -8.92
CA LYS A 85 3.90 18.44 -9.46
C LYS A 85 2.37 18.54 -9.56
N GLU A 86 1.76 18.84 -8.42
CA GLU A 86 0.31 18.81 -8.28
C GLU A 86 -0.27 20.00 -9.03
N PHE A 87 -1.31 19.77 -9.84
CA PHE A 87 -2.14 20.86 -10.33
C PHE A 87 -3.15 21.14 -9.22
N VAL A 88 -2.78 22.04 -8.31
CA VAL A 88 -3.59 22.39 -7.15
C VAL A 88 -4.52 23.55 -7.49
N CYS A 89 -5.78 23.46 -7.08
CA CYS A 89 -6.67 24.60 -7.10
C CYS A 89 -6.31 25.56 -5.97
N GLU A 90 -5.98 26.80 -6.28
CA GLU A 90 -5.64 27.82 -5.28
C GLU A 90 -6.84 28.25 -4.42
N ILE A 91 -8.07 28.04 -4.89
CA ILE A 91 -9.30 28.44 -4.19
C ILE A 91 -9.70 27.41 -3.12
N CYS A 92 -9.60 26.11 -3.41
CA CYS A 92 -10.08 25.05 -2.51
C CYS A 92 -9.03 23.99 -2.15
N SER A 93 -7.78 24.18 -2.60
CA SER A 93 -6.65 23.28 -2.37
C SER A 93 -6.85 21.84 -2.85
N CYS A 94 -7.82 21.60 -3.73
CA CYS A 94 -8.01 20.31 -4.38
C CYS A 94 -6.84 20.01 -5.33
N ALA A 95 -6.21 18.85 -5.17
CA ALA A 95 -5.11 18.39 -6.02
C ALA A 95 -5.63 17.54 -7.17
N PHE A 96 -5.14 17.81 -8.38
CA PHE A 96 -5.50 17.09 -9.59
C PHE A 96 -4.29 16.40 -10.23
N ASN A 97 -4.56 15.28 -10.90
CA ASN A 97 -3.53 14.44 -11.54
C ASN A 97 -3.00 14.99 -12.89
N ASN A 98 -3.63 16.04 -13.44
CA ASN A 98 -3.20 16.74 -14.65
C ASN A 98 -3.82 18.16 -14.73
N SER A 99 -3.26 19.03 -15.58
CA SER A 99 -3.70 20.43 -15.74
C SER A 99 -5.11 20.56 -16.29
N GLN A 100 -5.54 19.67 -17.19
CA GLN A 100 -6.86 19.71 -17.79
C GLN A 100 -7.96 19.41 -16.76
N SER A 101 -7.70 18.50 -15.82
CA SER A 101 -8.59 18.20 -14.70
C SER A 101 -8.75 19.41 -13.79
N LEU A 102 -7.66 20.11 -13.46
CA LEU A 102 -7.72 21.36 -12.70
C LEU A 102 -8.52 22.43 -13.47
N LYS A 103 -8.22 22.65 -14.75
CA LYS A 103 -8.92 23.63 -15.59
C LYS A 103 -10.44 23.38 -15.64
N ASN A 104 -10.85 22.13 -15.79
CA ASN A 104 -12.26 21.76 -15.77
C ASN A 104 -12.91 21.98 -14.40
N HIS A 105 -12.16 21.79 -13.33
CA HIS A 105 -12.63 22.05 -11.97
C HIS A 105 -12.85 23.54 -11.71
N MET A 106 -12.00 24.42 -12.27
CA MET A 106 -12.13 25.87 -12.10
C MET A 106 -13.47 26.43 -12.57
N TYR A 107 -14.14 25.78 -13.54
CA TYR A 107 -15.49 26.18 -13.97
C TYR A 107 -16.54 26.12 -12.86
N ASN A 108 -16.33 25.29 -11.82
CA ASN A 108 -17.24 25.24 -10.68
C ASN A 108 -17.09 26.46 -9.77
N HIS A 109 -15.93 27.12 -9.78
CA HIS A 109 -15.69 28.35 -9.03
C HIS A 109 -16.13 29.58 -9.82
N THR A 110 -15.84 29.62 -11.12
CA THR A 110 -16.18 30.76 -11.97
C THR A 110 -17.61 30.73 -12.49
N GLN A 111 -18.30 29.59 -12.40
CA GLN A 111 -19.61 29.38 -12.98
C GLN A 111 -19.68 29.74 -14.47
N ASN A 112 -18.54 29.67 -15.17
CA ASN A 112 -18.42 30.00 -16.59
C ASN A 112 -18.22 28.71 -17.39
N TRP A 113 -19.28 27.93 -17.50
CA TRP A 113 -19.20 26.62 -18.15
C TRP A 113 -19.19 26.74 -19.68
N PRO A 114 -18.25 26.08 -20.38
CA PRO A 114 -18.15 26.16 -21.83
C PRO A 114 -19.31 25.47 -22.57
N PHE A 115 -20.06 24.61 -21.89
CA PHE A 115 -21.22 23.92 -22.44
C PHE A 115 -22.41 24.14 -21.52
N GLN A 116 -23.54 24.61 -22.06
CA GLN A 116 -24.74 24.89 -21.28
C GLN A 116 -25.94 24.22 -21.94
N CYS A 117 -26.83 23.65 -21.14
CA CYS A 117 -28.12 23.16 -21.62
C CYS A 117 -29.04 24.33 -21.96
N ASP A 118 -29.55 24.36 -23.19
CA ASP A 118 -30.43 25.45 -23.63
C ASP A 118 -31.78 25.46 -22.90
N ILE A 119 -32.22 24.30 -22.42
CA ILE A 119 -33.51 24.11 -21.73
C ILE A 119 -33.39 24.46 -20.25
N CYS A 120 -32.53 23.76 -19.49
CA CYS A 120 -32.45 23.93 -18.03
C CYS A 120 -31.34 24.89 -17.58
N LYS A 121 -30.60 25.48 -18.52
CA LYS A 121 -29.48 26.42 -18.27
C LYS A 121 -28.33 25.87 -17.42
N LYS A 122 -28.29 24.55 -17.17
CA LYS A 122 -27.21 23.90 -16.43
C LYS A 122 -25.92 23.88 -17.23
N GLY A 123 -24.83 24.30 -16.60
CA GLY A 123 -23.50 24.34 -17.19
C GLY A 123 -22.68 23.07 -16.93
N PHE A 124 -21.86 22.68 -17.90
CA PHE A 124 -21.00 21.51 -17.87
C PHE A 124 -19.58 21.83 -18.36
N PRO A 125 -18.55 21.22 -17.74
CA PRO A 125 -17.16 21.42 -18.15
C PRO A 125 -16.77 20.62 -19.40
N LYS A 126 -17.60 19.66 -19.86
CA LYS A 126 -17.30 18.79 -21.01
C LYS A 126 -18.55 18.54 -21.86
N LYS A 127 -18.40 18.57 -23.19
CA LYS A 127 -19.50 18.41 -24.17
C LYS A 127 -20.29 17.12 -24.00
N TYR A 128 -19.64 15.99 -23.75
CA TYR A 128 -20.36 14.71 -23.60
C TYR A 128 -21.31 14.66 -22.41
N ARG A 129 -21.15 15.55 -21.41
CA ARG A 129 -22.07 15.64 -20.27
C ARG A 129 -23.32 16.47 -20.56
N LEU A 130 -23.39 17.08 -21.75
CA LEU A 130 -24.54 17.82 -22.26
C LEU A 130 -25.46 16.93 -23.12
N ILE A 131 -25.00 15.76 -23.57
CA ILE A 131 -25.70 14.89 -24.54
C ILE A 131 -26.65 13.91 -23.82
N ASP A 132 -27.40 14.38 -22.83
CA ASP A 132 -28.43 13.61 -22.14
C ASP A 132 -29.72 14.45 -22.04
#